data_AF-A0A7R6XSA3-F1
#
_entry.id   AF-A0A7R6XSA3-F1
#
_cell.length_a   1.000
_cell.length_b   1.000
_cell.length_c   1.000
_cell.angle_alpha   90.00
_cell.angle_beta   90.00
_cell.angle_gamma   90.00
#
_symmetry.space_group_name_H-M   'P 1'
#
loop_
_entity.id
_entity.type
_entity.pdbx_description
1 polymer ?
#
loop_
_entity_poly.entity_id
_entity_poly.type
_entity_poly.pdbx_seq_one_letter_code
_entity_poly.pdbx_strand_id
1 'polypeptide(L)'
;MSRTKTPRALNPACEEADNYSRVVLRWDFSEARAIRIIKCRNQIQWIIQNRSGRRGGHPSWRPQFYCRTRQALERLLPGMAEEIAAALPVRFVEAGAA
;
A
#
# COMPACT_ATOMS: atom_id res chain seq x y z
N MET A 1 -14.61 21.98 -29.85
CA MET A 1 -14.68 21.95 -28.37
C MET A 1 -14.15 20.61 -27.87
N SER A 2 -12.84 20.48 -27.67
CA SER A 2 -12.23 19.26 -27.13
C SER A 2 -12.15 19.40 -25.61
N ARG A 3 -12.94 18.62 -24.87
CA ARG A 3 -12.89 18.57 -23.40
C ARG A 3 -11.53 18.01 -23.00
N THR A 4 -10.59 18.88 -22.65
CA THR A 4 -9.35 18.51 -21.97
C THR A 4 -9.74 17.81 -20.67
N LYS A 5 -9.57 16.49 -20.62
CA LYS A 5 -9.68 15.72 -19.38
C LYS A 5 -8.52 16.20 -18.50
N THR A 6 -8.78 17.17 -17.63
CA THR A 6 -7.85 17.55 -16.58
C THR A 6 -7.47 16.26 -15.84
N PRO A 7 -6.18 15.93 -15.68
CA PRO A 7 -5.80 14.78 -14.87
C PRO A 7 -6.43 14.99 -13.49
N ARG A 8 -7.27 14.04 -13.08
CA ARG A 8 -7.96 14.11 -11.81
C ARG A 8 -6.86 14.16 -10.76
N ALA A 9 -6.78 15.27 -10.02
CA ALA A 9 -5.81 15.42 -8.94
C ALA A 9 -5.86 14.14 -8.08
N LEU A 10 -4.72 13.46 -7.97
CA LEU A 10 -4.62 12.24 -7.18
C LEU A 10 -4.97 12.62 -5.74
N ASN A 11 -6.12 12.15 -5.26
CA ASN A 11 -6.48 12.35 -3.86
C ASN A 11 -5.51 11.52 -3.01
N PRO A 12 -4.59 12.14 -2.25
CA PRO A 12 -3.61 11.42 -1.45
C PRO A 12 -4.25 10.64 -0.28
N ALA A 13 -5.54 10.88 0.01
CA ALA A 13 -6.31 10.07 0.95
C ALA A 13 -6.78 8.73 0.36
N CYS A 14 -6.69 8.54 -0.97
CA CYS A 14 -7.07 7.29 -1.62
C CYS A 14 -5.94 6.27 -1.43
N GLU A 15 -6.23 5.15 -0.77
CA GLU A 15 -5.26 4.08 -0.51
C GLU A 15 -4.69 3.45 -1.80
N GLU A 16 -5.38 3.60 -2.93
CA GLU A 16 -4.93 3.11 -4.24
C GLU A 16 -4.01 4.11 -4.97
N ALA A 17 -3.91 5.35 -4.47
CA ALA A 17 -3.10 6.38 -5.10
C ALA A 17 -1.61 6.09 -4.89
N ASP A 18 -0.80 6.42 -5.90
CA ASP A 18 0.65 6.22 -5.83
C ASP A 18 1.29 7.10 -4.74
N ASN A 19 0.77 8.31 -4.54
CA ASN A 19 1.21 9.28 -3.54
C ASN A 19 0.56 9.12 -2.15
N TYR A 20 0.02 7.94 -1.84
CA TYR A 20 -0.58 7.68 -0.53
C TYR A 20 0.47 7.81 0.58
N SER A 21 0.20 8.61 1.60
CA SER A 21 1.23 9.02 2.58
C SER A 21 1.59 7.97 3.64
N ARG A 22 0.81 6.89 3.76
CA ARG A 22 0.99 5.86 4.80
C ARG A 22 1.57 4.55 4.29
N VAL A 23 2.46 4.64 3.30
CA VAL A 23 3.28 3.50 2.85
C VAL A 23 4.33 3.23 3.92
N VAL A 24 4.45 1.97 4.34
CA VAL A 24 5.43 1.55 5.36
C VAL A 24 6.61 0.83 4.71
N LEU A 25 6.32 -0.04 3.74
CA LEU A 25 7.32 -0.74 2.95
C LEU A 25 6.91 -0.71 1.48
N ARG A 26 7.89 -0.63 0.60
CA ARG A 26 7.69 -0.61 -0.85
C ARG A 26 8.86 -1.32 -1.53
N TRP A 27 8.52 -2.23 -2.43
CA TRP A 27 9.46 -2.97 -3.24
C TRP A 27 9.12 -2.77 -4.71
N ASP A 28 10.01 -2.13 -5.45
CA ASP A 28 9.86 -1.86 -6.87
C ASP A 28 10.71 -2.84 -7.70
N PHE A 29 10.30 -4.12 -7.78
CA PHE A 29 11.02 -5.11 -8.59
C PHE A 29 11.01 -4.81 -10.08
N SER A 30 9.87 -4.33 -10.60
CA SER A 30 9.69 -3.86 -11.97
C SER A 30 8.45 -2.96 -12.06
N GLU A 31 8.26 -2.24 -13.17
CA GLU A 31 7.06 -1.41 -13.38
C GLU A 31 5.73 -2.18 -13.20
N ALA A 32 5.73 -3.50 -13.44
CA ALA A 32 4.53 -4.33 -13.41
C ALA A 32 4.40 -5.22 -12.16
N ARG A 33 5.43 -5.32 -11.32
CA ARG A 33 5.46 -6.24 -10.16
C ARG A 33 5.78 -5.55 -8.84
N ALA A 34 5.63 -4.24 -8.76
CA ALA A 34 5.84 -3.53 -7.51
C ALA A 34 4.79 -3.94 -6.46
N ILE A 35 5.28 -4.15 -5.23
CA ILE A 35 4.50 -4.52 -4.05
C ILE A 35 4.72 -3.44 -2.99
N ARG A 36 3.67 -3.09 -2.25
CA ARG A 36 3.80 -2.21 -1.09
C ARG A 36 2.91 -2.66 0.05
N ILE A 37 3.32 -2.29 1.27
CA ILE A 37 2.52 -2.43 2.48
C ILE A 37 2.16 -1.03 2.94
N ILE A 38 0.86 -0.78 3.13
CA ILE A 38 0.35 0.49 3.64
C ILE A 38 -0.38 0.28 4.97
N LYS A 39 -0.48 1.33 5.78
CA LYS A 39 -1.50 1.39 6.84
C LYS A 39 -2.83 1.84 6.24
N CYS A 40 -3.91 1.15 6.56
CA CYS A 40 -5.23 1.58 6.11
C CYS A 40 -5.57 2.99 6.64
N ARG A 41 -6.51 3.66 5.99
CA ARG A 41 -6.98 5.00 6.33
C ARG A 41 -7.48 5.08 7.76
N ASN A 42 -8.12 4.02 8.23
CA ASN A 42 -8.66 3.94 9.60
C ASN A 42 -7.62 3.50 10.63
N GLN A 43 -6.38 3.18 10.23
CA GLN A 43 -5.29 2.79 11.13
C GLN A 43 -5.65 1.61 12.05
N ILE A 44 -6.28 0.58 11.50
CA ILE A 44 -6.62 -0.66 12.23
C ILE A 44 -5.92 -1.91 11.67
N GLN A 45 -5.35 -1.81 10.46
CA GLN A 45 -4.72 -2.93 9.77
C GLN A 45 -3.74 -2.47 8.69
N TRP A 46 -2.85 -3.37 8.29
CA TRP A 46 -2.01 -3.25 7.11
C TRP A 46 -2.73 -3.78 5.88
N ILE A 47 -2.37 -3.23 4.71
CA ILE A 47 -2.85 -3.69 3.42
C ILE A 47 -1.65 -3.98 2.53
N ILE A 48 -1.57 -5.20 2.00
CA ILE A 48 -0.64 -5.54 0.93
C ILE A 48 -1.29 -5.13 -0.38
N GLN A 49 -0.57 -4.33 -1.18
CA GLN A 49 -1.02 -3.88 -2.47
C GLN A 49 0.01 -4.22 -3.55
N ASN A 50 -0.50 -4.58 -4.72
CA ASN A 50 0.30 -4.77 -5.92
C ASN A 50 -0.04 -3.68 -6.94
N ARG A 51 0.95 -3.29 -7.73
CA ARG A 51 0.74 -2.36 -8.83
C ARG A 51 -0.06 -3.04 -9.95
N SER A 52 -1.17 -2.44 -10.36
CA SER A 52 -2.09 -2.95 -11.38
C SER A 52 -2.16 -2.03 -12.60
N GLY A 53 -1.02 -1.79 -13.23
CA GLY A 53 -0.92 -0.93 -14.41
C GLY A 53 -1.10 0.57 -14.08
N ARG A 54 -1.74 1.30 -15.01
CA ARG A 54 -1.95 2.75 -14.90
C ARG A 54 -3.43 3.11 -15.02
N ARG A 55 -3.93 4.00 -14.16
CA ARG A 55 -5.29 4.55 -14.20
C ARG A 55 -5.20 6.07 -14.34
N GLY A 56 -5.76 6.63 -15.42
CA GLY A 56 -5.73 8.07 -15.67
C GLY A 56 -4.32 8.66 -15.81
N GLY A 57 -3.36 7.87 -16.32
CA GLY A 57 -1.96 8.29 -16.49
C GLY A 57 -1.05 8.00 -15.29
N HIS A 58 -1.60 7.60 -14.14
CA HIS A 58 -0.84 7.36 -12.91
C HIS A 58 -0.77 5.87 -12.54
N PRO A 59 0.30 5.41 -11.86
CA PRO A 59 0.33 4.06 -11.29
C PRO A 59 -0.92 3.79 -10.45
N SER A 60 -1.58 2.66 -10.70
CA SER A 60 -2.72 2.21 -9.91
C SER A 60 -2.26 1.09 -9.00
N TRP A 61 -2.66 1.15 -7.73
CA TRP A 61 -2.42 0.08 -6.76
C TRP A 61 -3.72 -0.62 -6.42
N ARG A 62 -3.68 -1.95 -6.29
CA ARG A 62 -4.83 -2.76 -5.88
C ARG A 62 -4.56 -3.49 -4.58
N PRO A 63 -5.49 -3.45 -3.60
CA PRO A 63 -5.39 -4.29 -2.42
C PRO A 63 -5.46 -5.77 -2.79
N GLN A 64 -4.68 -6.59 -2.09
CA GLN A 64 -4.66 -8.04 -2.23
C GLN A 64 -5.03 -8.71 -0.90
N PHE A 65 -4.41 -8.26 0.20
CA PHE A 65 -4.61 -8.84 1.52
C PHE A 65 -4.69 -7.77 2.60
N TYR A 66 -5.44 -8.08 3.65
CA TYR A 66 -5.63 -7.25 4.82
C TYR A 66 -5.12 -8.01 6.04
N CYS A 67 -4.19 -7.41 6.79
CA CYS A 67 -3.49 -8.11 7.87
C CYS A 67 -3.38 -7.25 9.13
N ARG A 68 -3.58 -7.87 10.29
CA ARG A 68 -3.41 -7.23 11.61
C ARG A 68 -2.17 -7.69 12.36
N THR A 69 -1.49 -8.74 11.88
CA THR A 69 -0.30 -9.31 12.52
C THR A 69 0.85 -9.36 11.53
N ARG A 70 2.07 -9.19 12.05
CA ARG A 70 3.29 -9.26 11.25
C ARG A 70 3.51 -10.64 10.66
N GLN A 71 3.24 -11.68 11.45
CA GLN A 71 3.33 -13.07 11.01
C GLN A 71 2.45 -13.36 9.78
N ALA A 72 1.28 -12.72 9.65
CA ALA A 72 0.46 -12.87 8.45
C ALA A 72 1.12 -12.23 7.23
N LEU A 73 1.77 -11.07 7.39
CA LEU A 73 2.53 -10.42 6.33
C LEU A 73 3.73 -11.27 5.90
N GLU A 74 4.51 -11.77 6.85
CA GLU A 74 5.67 -12.64 6.60
C GLU A 74 5.26 -13.92 5.85
N ARG A 75 4.12 -14.52 6.20
CA ARG A 75 3.59 -15.71 5.51
C ARG A 75 3.15 -15.41 4.07
N LEU A 76 2.58 -14.23 3.83
CA LEU A 76 2.11 -13.82 2.50
C LEU A 76 3.24 -13.29 1.61
N LEU A 77 4.33 -12.79 2.21
CA LEU A 77 5.51 -12.24 1.54
C LEU A 77 6.78 -12.87 2.12
N PRO A 78 7.00 -14.19 1.96
CA PRO A 78 8.11 -14.89 2.61
C PRO A 78 9.48 -14.37 2.18
N GLY A 79 9.63 -13.93 0.92
CA GLY A 79 10.87 -13.32 0.42
C GLY A 79 11.20 -11.94 0.97
N MET A 80 10.33 -11.36 1.80
CA MET A 80 10.48 -10.03 2.42
C MET A 80 10.38 -10.09 3.95
N ALA A 81 10.37 -11.31 4.53
CA ALA A 81 10.06 -11.51 5.94
C ALA A 81 11.02 -10.76 6.87
N GLU A 82 12.31 -10.68 6.52
CA GLU A 82 13.31 -9.97 7.33
C GLU A 82 13.06 -8.47 7.38
N GLU A 83 12.77 -7.85 6.23
CA GLU A 83 12.46 -6.42 6.14
C GLU A 83 11.14 -6.09 6.85
N ILE A 84 10.14 -6.97 6.73
CA ILE A 84 8.87 -6.88 7.46
C ILE A 84 9.12 -6.97 8.97
N ALA A 85 9.95 -7.92 9.41
CA ALA A 85 10.30 -8.12 10.81
C ALA A 85 11.03 -6.91 11.42
N ALA A 86 11.92 -6.29 10.64
CA ALA A 86 12.68 -5.12 11.05
C ALA A 86 11.82 -3.84 11.11
N ALA A 87 10.89 -3.65 10.17
CA ALA A 87 10.13 -2.40 10.04
C ALA A 87 8.81 -2.39 10.81
N LEU A 88 8.20 -3.56 11.09
CA LEU A 88 6.86 -3.66 11.66
C LEU A 88 6.84 -4.33 13.04
N PRO A 89 6.01 -3.82 13.96
CA PRO A 89 5.75 -4.49 15.24
C PRO A 89 4.97 -5.80 15.02
N VAL A 90 4.99 -6.70 16.02
CA VAL A 90 4.31 -8.01 15.96
C VAL A 90 2.81 -7.90 15.65
N ARG A 91 2.15 -6.87 16.17
CA ARG A 91 0.73 -6.56 15.94
C ARG A 91 0.57 -5.11 15.51
N PHE A 92 -0.48 -4.82 14.74
CA PHE A 92 -0.81 -3.46 14.35
C PHE A 92 -1.11 -2.60 15.59
N VAL A 93 -0.49 -1.43 15.68
CA VAL A 93 -0.77 -0.44 16.72
C VAL A 93 -1.80 0.54 16.18
N GLU A 94 -3.01 0.49 16.74
CA GLU A 94 -4.11 1.36 16.33
C GLU A 94 -3.83 2.81 16.75
N ALA A 95 -4.13 3.77 15.88
CA ALA A 95 -4.06 5.17 16.24
C ALA A 95 -5.32 5.53 17.04
N GLY A 96 -5.20 5.50 18.37
CA GLY A 96 -6.31 5.75 19.29
C GLY A 96 -6.15 5.15 20.68
N ALA A 97 -5.09 4.35 20.92
CA ALA A 97 -4.71 3.96 22.28
C ALA A 97 -3.84 5.08 22.92
N ALA A 98 -4.49 6.15 23.37
CA ALA A 98 -3.93 7.15 24.27
C ALA A 98 -4.97 7.47 25.34
#